data_AF-A0A060WRE9-F1
#
_entry.id   AF-A0A060WRE9-F1
#
_cell.length_a   1.000
_cell.length_b   1.000
_cell.length_c   1.000
_cell.angle_alpha   90.00
_cell.angle_beta   90.00
_cell.angle_gamma   90.00
#
_symmetry.space_group_name_H-M   'P 1'
#
loop_
_entity.id
_entity.type
_entity.pdbx_description
1 polymer ?
#
loop_
_entity_poly.entity_id
_entity_poly.type
_entity_poly.pdbx_seq_one_letter_code
_entity_poly.pdbx_strand_id
1 'polypeptide(L)'
;MRAECLTLVVLLALEYVCRSEAMSTCKSLDLELVKRKRIEAIRGQILSKLRLPKEPEIDQEGDSEEVPTSLMSIYNSTVELSEEQGQTYILPTRDAEEEAYFAKEVHKFNMKQSENTSKYQMLFNVSEMRSVLGTDRLLSQAELRLLIKNRGMHDSSEQRLELYRGTGDKARYMQSHFVSKEWANRWVSFDVTQTLREWLKGAGEEQGFQLKLPCECGKAMEEFLFEISGMNKPRGDKETLFVNMPKPHILLMSLPVERHSQLSSRKKRQSTTEEICLECVCTYPQQIGELLCAKALH
;
A
#
# COMPACT_ATOMS: atom_id res chain seq x y z
N MET A 1 -13.92 -23.12 73.57
CA MET A 1 -12.74 -22.25 73.34
C MET A 1 -11.63 -22.88 72.51
N ARG A 2 -10.82 -23.85 72.98
CA ARG A 2 -9.70 -24.40 72.16
C ARG A 2 -10.15 -25.26 70.96
N ALA A 3 -11.18 -26.09 71.13
CA ALA A 3 -11.69 -26.96 70.06
C ALA A 3 -12.43 -26.18 68.97
N GLU A 4 -13.16 -25.12 69.34
CA GLU A 4 -13.90 -24.27 68.39
C GLU A 4 -12.97 -23.37 67.56
N CYS A 5 -11.85 -22.93 68.12
CA CYS A 5 -10.82 -22.24 67.34
C CYS A 5 -10.15 -23.17 66.32
N LEU A 6 -9.94 -24.44 66.67
CA LEU A 6 -9.35 -25.43 65.77
C LEU A 6 -10.28 -25.76 64.60
N THR A 7 -11.60 -25.89 64.84
CA THR A 7 -12.56 -26.12 63.77
C THR A 7 -12.71 -24.92 62.84
N LEU A 8 -12.68 -23.69 63.38
CA LEU A 8 -12.66 -22.46 62.58
C LEU A 8 -11.40 -22.33 61.71
N VAL A 9 -10.22 -22.68 62.24
CA VAL A 9 -8.97 -22.67 61.47
C VAL A 9 -8.98 -23.71 60.36
N VAL A 10 -9.52 -24.91 60.63
CA VAL A 10 -9.67 -25.97 59.61
C VAL A 10 -10.66 -25.57 58.52
N LEU A 11 -11.78 -24.95 58.88
CA LEU A 11 -12.75 -24.43 57.90
C LEU A 11 -12.17 -23.30 57.05
N LEU A 12 -11.42 -22.38 57.65
CA LEU A 12 -10.73 -21.31 56.91
C LEU A 12 -9.64 -21.86 56.00
N ALA A 13 -8.91 -22.90 56.41
CA ALA A 13 -7.92 -23.57 55.56
C ALA A 13 -8.59 -24.31 54.39
N LEU A 14 -9.71 -24.99 54.62
CA LEU A 14 -10.50 -25.65 53.58
C LEU A 14 -11.09 -24.65 52.58
N GLU A 15 -11.58 -23.50 53.04
CA GLU A 15 -12.02 -22.42 52.14
C GLU A 15 -10.87 -21.86 51.30
N TYR A 16 -9.68 -21.75 51.86
CA TYR A 16 -8.50 -21.25 51.14
C TYR A 16 -8.01 -22.25 50.08
N VAL A 17 -8.04 -23.56 50.38
CA VAL A 17 -7.70 -24.63 49.44
C VAL A 17 -8.74 -24.72 48.32
N CYS A 18 -10.04 -24.67 48.63
CA CYS A 18 -11.10 -24.67 47.61
C CYS A 18 -11.09 -23.41 46.72
N ARG A 19 -10.66 -22.25 47.24
CA ARG A 19 -10.48 -21.03 46.42
C ARG A 19 -9.19 -21.03 45.60
N SER A 20 -8.22 -21.90 45.92
CA SER A 20 -7.00 -22.07 45.11
C SER A 20 -7.24 -22.89 43.83
N GLU A 21 -8.29 -23.73 43.80
CA GLU A 21 -8.71 -24.45 42.58
C GLU A 21 -9.50 -23.56 41.60
N ALA A 22 -9.89 -22.35 42.01
CA ALA A 22 -10.44 -21.33 41.12
C ALA A 22 -9.35 -20.52 40.39
N MET A 23 -8.10 -20.99 40.36
CA MET A 23 -6.99 -20.30 39.73
C MET A 23 -6.49 -21.02 38.48
N SER A 24 -6.60 -20.31 37.35
CA SER A 24 -6.12 -20.64 36.01
C SER A 24 -6.98 -21.63 35.20
N THR A 25 -8.10 -21.13 34.66
CA THR A 25 -8.85 -21.75 33.56
C THR A 25 -8.16 -21.61 32.20
N CYS A 26 -6.88 -21.23 32.16
CA CYS A 26 -6.10 -21.17 30.93
C CYS A 26 -5.73 -22.60 30.49
N LYS A 27 -6.60 -23.17 29.64
CA LYS A 27 -6.30 -24.37 28.84
C LYS A 27 -4.89 -24.20 28.24
N SER A 28 -4.01 -25.19 28.42
CA SER A 28 -2.68 -25.15 27.81
C SER A 28 -2.83 -24.92 26.31
N LEU A 29 -2.46 -23.72 25.86
CA LEU A 29 -2.55 -23.34 24.46
C LEU A 29 -1.37 -23.99 23.75
N ASP A 30 -1.66 -25.02 22.95
CA ASP A 30 -0.68 -25.60 22.06
C ASP A 30 -0.33 -24.58 20.97
N LEU A 31 0.77 -23.87 21.19
CA LEU A 31 1.28 -22.84 20.27
C LEU A 31 1.59 -23.43 18.89
N GLU A 32 1.99 -24.70 18.79
CA GLU A 32 2.28 -25.34 17.51
C GLU A 32 1.00 -25.60 16.72
N LEU A 33 -0.08 -26.04 17.40
CA LEU A 33 -1.39 -26.16 16.76
C LEU A 33 -1.92 -24.80 16.28
N VAL A 34 -1.76 -23.74 17.07
CA VAL A 34 -2.18 -22.38 16.68
C VAL A 34 -1.37 -21.87 15.49
N LYS A 35 -0.04 -22.06 15.51
CA LYS A 35 0.84 -21.71 14.38
C LYS A 35 0.42 -22.45 13.11
N ARG A 36 0.19 -23.76 13.19
CA ARG A 36 -0.23 -24.57 12.03
C ARG A 36 -1.57 -24.11 11.46
N LYS A 37 -2.56 -23.84 12.33
CA LYS A 37 -3.85 -23.27 11.90
C LYS A 37 -3.67 -21.91 11.22
N ARG A 38 -2.77 -21.07 11.74
CA ARG A 38 -2.48 -19.76 11.17
C ARG A 38 -1.77 -19.85 9.82
N ILE A 39 -0.85 -20.79 9.64
CA ILE A 39 -0.19 -21.05 8.35
C ILE A 39 -1.21 -21.42 7.28
N GLU A 40 -2.12 -22.36 7.56
CA GLU A 40 -3.16 -22.74 6.60
C GLU A 40 -4.14 -21.59 6.31
N ALA A 41 -4.46 -20.78 7.32
CA ALA A 41 -5.27 -19.57 7.12
C ALA A 41 -4.56 -18.54 6.23
N ILE A 42 -3.26 -18.29 6.44
CA ILE A 42 -2.45 -17.39 5.62
C ILE A 42 -2.32 -17.93 4.20
N ARG A 43 -2.11 -19.24 4.02
CA ARG A 43 -2.06 -19.89 2.71
C ARG A 43 -3.35 -19.63 1.92
N GLY A 44 -4.51 -19.90 2.54
CA GLY A 44 -5.80 -19.60 1.94
C GLY A 44 -6.01 -18.11 1.66
N GLN A 45 -5.51 -17.23 2.54
CA GLN A 45 -5.57 -15.78 2.34
C GLN A 45 -4.74 -15.33 1.13
N ILE A 46 -3.50 -15.80 0.98
CA ILE A 46 -2.63 -15.47 -0.16
C ILE A 46 -3.29 -15.92 -1.46
N LEU A 47 -3.73 -17.17 -1.52
CA LEU A 47 -4.41 -17.73 -2.70
C LEU A 47 -5.69 -16.94 -3.05
N SER A 48 -6.48 -16.58 -2.04
CA SER A 48 -7.67 -15.75 -2.21
C SER A 48 -7.34 -14.35 -2.76
N LYS A 49 -6.31 -13.69 -2.23
CA LYS A 49 -5.86 -12.36 -2.71
C LYS A 49 -5.36 -12.41 -4.16
N LEU A 50 -4.64 -13.47 -4.52
CA LEU A 50 -4.13 -13.70 -5.87
C LEU A 50 -5.18 -14.26 -6.83
N ARG A 51 -6.35 -14.66 -6.31
CA ARG A 51 -7.42 -15.36 -7.01
C ARG A 51 -6.96 -16.67 -7.66
N LEU A 52 -6.11 -17.40 -6.96
CA LEU A 52 -5.61 -18.70 -7.39
C LEU A 52 -6.37 -19.80 -6.66
N PRO A 53 -6.95 -20.78 -7.37
CA PRO A 53 -7.63 -21.90 -6.72
C PRO A 53 -6.64 -22.87 -6.05
N LYS A 54 -5.41 -22.93 -6.55
CA LYS A 54 -4.31 -23.77 -6.08
C LYS A 54 -2.99 -23.05 -6.36
N GLU A 55 -1.95 -23.42 -5.63
CA GLU A 55 -0.57 -23.03 -5.93
C GLU A 55 -0.20 -23.39 -7.39
N PRO A 56 0.44 -22.47 -8.12
CA PRO A 56 0.91 -22.72 -9.47
C PRO A 56 2.04 -23.75 -9.46
N GLU A 57 2.13 -24.52 -10.55
CA GLU A 57 3.20 -25.50 -10.72
C GLU A 57 4.48 -24.77 -11.10
N ILE A 58 5.59 -25.09 -10.41
CA ILE A 58 6.90 -24.51 -10.67
C ILE A 58 7.58 -25.42 -11.69
N ASP A 59 7.77 -24.92 -12.91
CA ASP A 59 8.60 -25.60 -13.90
C ASP A 59 10.06 -25.56 -13.41
N GLN A 60 10.56 -26.71 -12.93
CA GLN A 60 11.90 -26.84 -12.33
C GLN A 60 13.07 -26.60 -13.31
N GLU A 61 12.77 -26.35 -14.59
CA GLU A 61 13.76 -26.19 -15.66
C GLU A 61 14.32 -24.76 -15.81
N GLY A 62 13.78 -23.76 -15.08
CA GLY A 62 14.23 -22.36 -15.13
C GLY A 62 14.80 -21.78 -13.83
N ASP A 63 14.86 -22.57 -12.75
CA ASP A 63 15.02 -22.08 -11.36
C ASP A 63 16.46 -21.66 -10.99
N SER A 64 17.37 -21.59 -11.97
CA SER A 64 18.76 -21.13 -11.80
C SER A 64 19.01 -19.72 -12.35
N GLU A 65 18.00 -19.06 -12.93
CA GLU A 65 18.18 -17.69 -13.40
C GLU A 65 18.05 -16.70 -12.23
N GLU A 66 19.13 -15.94 -11.97
CA GLU A 66 19.09 -14.81 -11.05
C GLU A 66 17.93 -13.87 -11.44
N VAL A 67 17.13 -13.46 -10.45
CA VAL A 67 15.99 -12.57 -10.67
C VAL A 67 16.46 -11.32 -11.43
N PRO A 68 15.85 -10.97 -12.58
CA PRO A 68 16.23 -9.81 -13.36
C PRO A 68 16.30 -8.54 -12.52
N THR A 69 17.37 -7.76 -12.70
CA THR A 69 17.61 -6.50 -11.98
C THR A 69 16.47 -5.49 -12.13
N SER A 70 15.73 -5.53 -13.26
CA SER A 70 14.53 -4.75 -13.50
C SER A 70 13.41 -5.08 -12.52
N LEU A 71 13.14 -6.36 -12.27
CA LEU A 71 12.13 -6.83 -11.31
C LEU A 71 12.55 -6.51 -9.87
N MET A 72 13.83 -6.70 -9.55
CA MET A 72 14.36 -6.35 -8.23
C MET A 72 14.25 -4.85 -7.95
N SER A 73 14.42 -4.01 -8.99
CA SER A 73 14.21 -2.56 -8.91
C SER A 73 12.76 -2.19 -8.62
N ILE A 74 11.78 -2.92 -9.18
CA ILE A 74 10.35 -2.72 -8.91
C ILE A 74 10.03 -3.14 -7.47
N TYR A 75 10.51 -4.31 -7.05
CA TYR A 75 10.31 -4.84 -5.71
C TYR A 75 10.86 -3.89 -4.64
N ASN A 76 12.11 -3.46 -4.76
CA ASN A 76 12.73 -2.53 -3.80
C ASN A 76 11.96 -1.21 -3.72
N SER A 77 11.57 -0.63 -4.88
CA SER A 77 10.74 0.57 -4.88
C SER A 77 9.39 0.33 -4.20
N THR A 78 8.79 -0.85 -4.34
CA THR A 78 7.51 -1.18 -3.69
C THR A 78 7.65 -1.31 -2.17
N VAL A 79 8.72 -1.95 -1.69
CA VAL A 79 9.03 -2.09 -0.26
C VAL A 79 9.24 -0.70 0.36
N GLU A 80 10.08 0.13 -0.24
CA GLU A 80 10.35 1.49 0.24
C GLU A 80 9.08 2.34 0.33
N LEU A 81 8.20 2.27 -0.68
CA LEU A 81 6.92 3.00 -0.65
C LEU A 81 6.02 2.48 0.48
N SER A 82 5.98 1.15 0.69
CA SER A 82 5.18 0.56 1.77
C SER A 82 5.69 0.98 3.15
N GLU A 83 6.99 1.14 3.33
CA GLU A 83 7.58 1.63 4.58
C GLU A 83 7.24 3.11 4.83
N GLU A 84 7.29 3.95 3.79
CA GLU A 84 6.86 5.36 3.84
C GLU A 84 5.38 5.50 4.22
N GLN A 85 4.52 4.70 3.58
CA GLN A 85 3.08 4.72 3.83
C GLN A 85 2.70 4.11 5.18
N GLY A 86 3.42 3.10 5.66
CA GLY A 86 3.20 2.50 6.98
C GLY A 86 3.39 3.46 8.15
N GLN A 87 4.13 4.56 7.93
CA GLN A 87 4.31 5.63 8.92
C GLN A 87 3.14 6.63 8.92
N THR A 88 2.35 6.67 7.85
CA THR A 88 1.23 7.59 7.67
C THR A 88 -0.08 6.83 7.84
N TYR A 89 -0.65 6.83 9.04
CA TYR A 89 -1.96 6.21 9.29
C TYR A 89 -3.06 6.96 8.55
N ILE A 90 -3.54 6.41 7.44
CA ILE A 90 -4.74 6.90 6.74
C ILE A 90 -5.86 5.87 6.95
N LEU A 91 -7.00 6.33 7.50
CA LEU A 91 -8.21 5.53 7.63
C LEU A 91 -8.79 5.24 6.23
N PRO A 92 -8.88 3.97 5.80
CA PRO A 92 -9.52 3.64 4.53
C PRO A 92 -11.03 3.88 4.61
N THR A 93 -11.64 4.27 3.48
CA THR A 93 -13.09 4.33 3.31
C THR A 93 -13.65 2.95 2.97
N ARG A 94 -14.89 2.61 3.37
CA ARG A 94 -15.51 1.29 3.14
C ARG A 94 -15.49 0.84 1.67
N ASP A 95 -15.68 1.76 0.72
CA ASP A 95 -15.63 1.42 -0.71
C ASP A 95 -14.20 1.08 -1.18
N ALA A 96 -13.17 1.65 -0.54
CA ALA A 96 -11.78 1.32 -0.81
C ALA A 96 -11.37 -0.04 -0.22
N GLU A 97 -12.07 -0.55 0.81
CA GLU A 97 -11.73 -1.80 1.49
C GLU A 97 -11.98 -3.04 0.62
N GLU A 98 -13.06 -3.07 -0.16
CA GLU A 98 -13.38 -4.20 -1.04
C GLU A 98 -12.45 -4.26 -2.26
N GLU A 99 -12.10 -3.11 -2.85
CA GLU A 99 -11.10 -3.04 -3.94
C GLU A 99 -9.67 -3.31 -3.44
N ALA A 100 -9.34 -2.94 -2.21
CA ALA A 100 -8.02 -3.18 -1.60
C ALA A 100 -7.76 -4.64 -1.20
N TYR A 101 -8.79 -5.49 -1.13
CA TYR A 101 -8.60 -6.88 -0.69
C TYR A 101 -7.72 -7.69 -1.65
N PHE A 102 -7.90 -7.48 -2.95
CA PHE A 102 -7.18 -8.24 -3.98
C PHE A 102 -5.78 -7.71 -4.22
N ALA A 103 -4.89 -8.61 -4.63
CA ALA A 103 -3.54 -8.23 -5.00
C ALA A 103 -3.56 -7.32 -6.24
N LYS A 104 -2.68 -6.31 -6.20
CA LYS A 104 -2.46 -5.36 -7.28
C LYS A 104 -1.16 -5.73 -7.99
N GLU A 105 -1.16 -5.66 -9.31
CA GLU A 105 0.03 -5.77 -10.12
C GLU A 105 0.76 -4.42 -10.12
N VAL A 106 2.09 -4.47 -9.96
CA VAL A 106 2.92 -3.27 -9.83
C VAL A 106 3.77 -3.10 -11.08
N HIS A 107 3.71 -1.91 -11.67
CA HIS A 107 4.47 -1.53 -12.85
C HIS A 107 5.31 -0.28 -12.55
N LYS A 108 6.50 -0.20 -13.15
CA LYS A 108 7.42 0.93 -13.00
C LYS A 108 7.71 1.55 -14.35
N PHE A 109 7.38 2.83 -14.49
CA PHE A 109 7.63 3.60 -15.71
C PHE A 109 8.63 4.71 -15.41
N ASN A 110 9.84 4.60 -15.95
CA ASN A 110 10.87 5.63 -15.79
C ASN A 110 10.58 6.84 -16.69
N MET A 111 11.03 8.03 -16.28
CA MET A 111 10.94 9.21 -17.13
C MET A 111 11.78 9.03 -18.41
N LYS A 112 11.27 9.56 -19.52
CA LYS A 112 12.01 9.70 -20.77
C LYS A 112 12.85 10.97 -20.71
N GLN A 113 14.14 10.83 -21.00
CA GLN A 113 15.02 11.98 -21.16
C GLN A 113 15.00 12.41 -22.63
N SER A 114 14.70 13.68 -22.89
CA SER A 114 14.71 14.26 -24.23
C SER A 114 15.75 15.37 -24.31
N GLU A 115 16.28 15.63 -25.51
CA GLU A 115 17.21 16.74 -25.72
C GLU A 115 16.57 18.10 -25.42
N ASN A 116 15.25 18.21 -25.62
CA ASN A 116 14.47 19.43 -25.50
C ASN A 116 13.80 19.62 -24.13
N THR A 117 13.85 18.63 -23.24
CA THR A 117 13.25 18.75 -21.91
C THR A 117 14.11 19.66 -21.04
N SER A 118 13.48 20.67 -20.44
CA SER A 118 14.15 21.51 -19.44
C SER A 118 14.50 20.70 -18.20
N LYS A 119 15.46 21.21 -17.40
CA LYS A 119 16.08 20.51 -16.26
C LYS A 119 15.09 19.93 -15.23
N TYR A 120 13.85 20.44 -15.19
CA TYR A 120 12.82 20.07 -14.20
C TYR A 120 11.51 19.59 -14.84
N GLN A 121 11.55 19.14 -16.10
CA GLN A 121 10.43 18.51 -16.79
C GLN A 121 10.66 16.99 -16.88
N MET A 122 9.61 16.23 -16.61
CA MET A 122 9.61 14.77 -16.64
C MET A 122 8.54 14.33 -17.62
N LEU A 123 8.95 13.74 -18.74
CA LEU A 123 8.03 13.20 -19.75
C LEU A 123 7.89 11.69 -19.55
N PHE A 124 6.70 11.18 -19.80
CA PHE A 124 6.34 9.77 -19.70
C PHE A 124 5.59 9.32 -20.95
N ASN A 125 5.88 8.10 -21.38
CA ASN A 125 5.18 7.46 -22.49
C ASN A 125 3.86 6.89 -21.98
N VAL A 126 2.77 7.58 -22.28
CA VAL A 126 1.42 7.16 -21.88
C VAL A 126 0.93 6.02 -22.77
N SER A 127 1.40 5.93 -24.02
CA SER A 127 1.08 4.79 -24.90
C SER A 127 1.61 3.47 -24.35
N GLU A 128 2.83 3.47 -23.78
CA GLU A 128 3.39 2.29 -23.10
C GLU A 128 2.53 1.88 -21.90
N MET A 129 2.16 2.85 -21.04
CA MET A 129 1.27 2.59 -19.91
C MET A 129 -0.09 2.04 -20.34
N ARG A 130 -0.65 2.56 -21.43
CA ARG A 130 -1.91 2.05 -22.01
C ARG A 130 -1.76 0.63 -22.56
N SER A 131 -0.63 0.30 -23.16
CA SER A 131 -0.38 -1.05 -23.68
C SER A 131 -0.32 -2.10 -22.57
N VAL A 132 0.22 -1.73 -21.40
CA VAL A 132 0.31 -2.61 -20.23
C VAL A 132 -1.03 -2.74 -19.51
N LEU A 133 -1.75 -1.64 -19.33
CA LEU A 133 -3.00 -1.64 -18.55
C LEU A 133 -4.25 -1.99 -19.34
N GLY A 134 -4.26 -1.72 -20.65
CA GLY A 134 -5.43 -1.83 -21.51
C GLY A 134 -6.52 -0.78 -21.23
N THR A 135 -7.02 -0.67 -19.99
CA THR A 135 -8.12 0.23 -19.60
C THR A 135 -7.80 1.02 -18.32
N ASP A 136 -8.28 2.27 -18.22
CA ASP A 136 -8.09 3.15 -17.06
C ASP A 136 -8.76 2.68 -15.77
N ARG A 137 -9.80 1.84 -15.89
CA ARG A 137 -10.59 1.31 -14.76
C ARG A 137 -9.81 0.37 -13.85
N LEU A 138 -8.70 -0.17 -14.34
CA LEU A 138 -7.85 -1.08 -13.58
C LEU A 138 -6.85 -0.33 -12.69
N LEU A 139 -6.68 0.98 -12.91
CA LEU A 139 -5.75 1.80 -12.13
C LEU A 139 -6.30 2.02 -10.73
N SER A 140 -5.62 1.43 -9.74
CA SER A 140 -5.96 1.57 -8.32
C SER A 140 -5.19 2.70 -7.65
N GLN A 141 -3.89 2.84 -7.93
CA GLN A 141 -3.01 3.84 -7.34
C GLN A 141 -1.82 4.11 -8.26
N ALA A 142 -1.32 5.34 -8.29
CA ALA A 142 -0.05 5.67 -8.91
C ALA A 142 0.70 6.76 -8.14
N GLU A 143 1.97 6.51 -7.88
CA GLU A 143 2.87 7.40 -7.15
C GLU A 143 4.01 7.84 -8.06
N LEU A 144 4.22 9.14 -8.21
CA LEU A 144 5.42 9.69 -8.83
C LEU A 144 6.52 9.79 -7.76
N ARG A 145 7.65 9.12 -7.99
CA ARG A 145 8.73 9.02 -7.01
C ARG A 145 10.00 9.71 -7.48
N LEU A 146 10.53 10.57 -6.62
CA LEU A 146 11.72 11.40 -6.86
C LEU A 146 12.77 11.11 -5.79
N LEU A 147 13.99 10.72 -6.18
CA LEU A 147 15.08 10.55 -5.22
C LEU A 147 15.82 11.87 -5.05
N ILE A 148 15.77 12.43 -3.83
CA ILE A 148 16.44 13.69 -3.50
C ILE A 148 17.93 13.44 -3.24
N LYS A 149 18.79 14.22 -3.89
CA LYS A 149 20.24 14.26 -3.69
C LYS A 149 20.62 15.61 -3.12
N ASN A 150 21.32 15.60 -2.00
CA ASN A 150 21.73 16.83 -1.34
C ASN A 150 22.99 17.41 -2.01
N ARG A 151 22.93 18.70 -2.35
CA ARG A 151 24.05 19.47 -2.94
C ARG A 151 24.62 20.54 -2.00
N GLY A 152 24.38 20.42 -0.69
CA GLY A 152 24.87 21.36 0.31
C GLY A 152 23.79 22.17 1.04
N MET A 153 22.57 21.63 1.14
CA MET A 153 21.55 22.20 2.03
C MET A 153 22.06 22.27 3.47
N HIS A 154 21.92 23.45 4.07
CA HIS A 154 22.21 23.68 5.49
C HIS A 154 21.11 23.08 6.36
N ASP A 155 21.43 22.78 7.62
CA ASP A 155 20.55 22.07 8.56
C ASP A 155 19.22 22.81 8.82
N SER A 156 19.22 24.14 8.71
CA SER A 156 18.02 24.98 8.90
C SER A 156 17.30 25.35 7.61
N SER A 157 17.80 24.92 6.44
CA SER A 157 17.18 25.25 5.15
C SER A 157 16.09 24.25 4.79
N GLU A 158 14.93 24.78 4.43
CA GLU A 158 13.79 24.02 3.91
C GLU A 158 13.31 24.71 2.64
N GLN A 159 13.04 23.93 1.59
CA GLN A 159 12.56 24.43 0.31
C GLN A 159 11.30 23.69 -0.10
N ARG A 160 10.23 24.44 -0.42
CA ARG A 160 8.97 23.86 -0.89
C ARG A 160 9.11 23.49 -2.36
N LEU A 161 8.97 22.21 -2.69
CA LEU A 161 8.90 21.68 -4.04
C LEU A 161 7.45 21.65 -4.50
N GLU A 162 7.14 22.20 -5.66
CA GLU A 162 5.79 22.16 -6.24
C GLU A 162 5.74 21.30 -7.51
N LEU A 163 4.76 20.40 -7.56
CA LEU A 163 4.47 19.54 -8.70
C LEU A 163 3.34 20.12 -9.54
N TYR A 164 3.57 20.20 -10.85
CA TYR A 164 2.59 20.64 -11.84
C TYR A 164 2.34 19.53 -12.87
N ARG A 165 1.09 19.36 -13.30
CA ARG A 165 0.74 18.54 -14.47
C ARG A 165 0.86 19.33 -15.77
N GLY A 166 1.36 18.68 -16.81
CA GLY A 166 1.69 19.31 -18.09
C GLY A 166 3.03 20.03 -18.04
N THR A 167 3.46 20.54 -19.21
CA THR A 167 4.73 21.24 -19.37
C THR A 167 4.53 22.65 -19.93
N GLY A 168 5.40 23.58 -19.56
CA GLY A 168 5.40 24.96 -20.06
C GLY A 168 4.34 25.85 -19.42
N ASP A 169 3.79 26.78 -20.19
CA ASP A 169 2.89 27.83 -19.70
C ASP A 169 1.49 27.34 -19.36
N LYS A 170 1.11 26.15 -19.85
CA LYS A 170 -0.18 25.50 -19.56
C LYS A 170 -0.11 24.55 -18.36
N ALA A 171 1.04 24.48 -17.68
CA ALA A 171 1.24 23.60 -16.53
C ALA A 171 0.32 24.00 -15.37
N ARG A 172 -0.39 23.04 -14.78
CA ARG A 172 -1.33 23.28 -13.68
C ARG A 172 -0.79 22.71 -12.38
N TYR A 173 -0.83 23.50 -11.32
CA TYR A 173 -0.41 23.06 -9.98
C TYR A 173 -1.21 21.84 -9.53
N MET A 174 -0.54 20.93 -8.82
CA MET A 174 -1.16 19.75 -8.22
C MET A 174 -0.94 19.71 -6.70
N GLN A 175 0.31 19.58 -6.28
CA GLN A 175 0.68 19.33 -4.89
C GLN A 175 2.06 19.92 -4.61
N SER A 176 2.34 20.18 -3.34
CA SER A 176 3.65 20.62 -2.87
C SER A 176 4.19 19.70 -1.78
N HIS A 177 5.51 19.61 -1.66
CA HIS A 177 6.21 18.88 -0.62
C HIS A 177 7.39 19.71 -0.10
N PHE A 178 7.57 19.79 1.22
CA PHE A 178 8.72 20.48 1.80
C PHE A 178 9.93 19.55 1.83
N VAL A 179 11.06 20.03 1.32
CA VAL A 179 12.31 19.28 1.25
C VAL A 179 13.32 19.99 2.14
N SER A 180 13.81 19.27 3.15
CA SER A 180 14.89 19.67 4.06
C SER A 180 16.10 18.77 3.88
N LYS A 181 17.19 19.03 4.62
CA LYS A 181 18.41 18.18 4.60
C LYS A 181 18.13 16.72 4.94
N GLU A 182 17.10 16.43 5.74
CA GLU A 182 16.73 15.07 6.16
C GLU A 182 16.28 14.18 5.00
N TRP A 183 15.87 14.80 3.88
CA TRP A 183 15.48 14.09 2.67
C TRP A 183 16.66 13.69 1.79
N ALA A 184 17.90 13.96 2.21
CA ALA A 184 19.09 13.53 1.48
C ALA A 184 19.11 12.00 1.30
N ASN A 185 19.14 11.55 0.04
CA ASN A 185 19.06 10.14 -0.36
C ASN A 185 17.75 9.44 0.04
N ARG A 186 16.67 10.19 0.24
CA ARG A 186 15.33 9.65 0.47
C ARG A 186 14.41 9.94 -0.72
N TRP A 187 13.41 9.09 -0.89
CA TRP A 187 12.40 9.26 -1.90
C TRP A 187 11.31 10.19 -1.42
N VAL A 188 10.87 11.09 -2.30
CA VAL A 188 9.63 11.85 -2.16
C VAL A 188 8.62 11.27 -3.13
N SER A 189 7.42 10.99 -2.63
CA SER A 189 6.33 10.37 -3.39
C SER A 189 5.16 11.36 -3.52
N PHE A 190 4.58 11.46 -4.71
CA PHE A 190 3.40 12.27 -5.00
C PHE A 190 2.29 11.40 -5.59
N ASP A 191 1.09 11.48 -5.02
CA ASP A 191 -0.07 10.79 -5.58
C ASP A 191 -0.48 11.46 -6.89
N VAL A 192 -0.32 10.71 -7.98
CA VAL A 192 -0.66 11.13 -9.35
C VAL A 192 -1.78 10.28 -9.94
N THR A 193 -2.46 9.47 -9.12
CA THR A 193 -3.49 8.50 -9.53
C THR A 193 -4.55 9.15 -10.42
N GLN A 194 -5.11 10.28 -10.00
CA GLN A 194 -6.15 10.98 -10.76
C GLN A 194 -5.63 11.53 -12.10
N THR A 195 -4.40 12.04 -12.13
CA THR A 195 -3.81 12.59 -13.35
C THR A 195 -3.52 11.47 -14.37
N LEU A 196 -3.03 10.33 -13.90
CA LEU A 196 -2.81 9.18 -14.77
C LEU A 196 -4.13 8.60 -15.30
N ARG A 197 -5.18 8.58 -14.50
CA ARG A 197 -6.53 8.17 -14.97
C ARG A 197 -7.02 9.06 -16.11
N GLU A 198 -6.76 10.37 -16.05
CA GLU A 198 -7.07 11.31 -17.13
C GLU A 198 -6.19 11.05 -18.37
N TRP A 199 -4.90 10.80 -18.19
CA TRP A 199 -3.98 10.51 -19.29
C TRP A 199 -4.32 9.21 -20.03
N LEU A 200 -4.68 8.15 -19.30
CA LEU A 200 -5.07 6.86 -19.88
C LEU A 200 -6.37 6.93 -20.69
N LYS A 201 -7.27 7.86 -20.36
CA LYS A 201 -8.49 8.14 -21.15
C LYS A 201 -8.22 8.98 -22.40
N GLY A 202 -7.15 9.77 -22.38
CA GLY A 202 -6.77 10.64 -23.48
C GLY A 202 -6.09 9.88 -24.63
N ALA A 203 -5.99 10.54 -25.79
CA ALA A 203 -5.26 10.03 -26.95
C ALA A 203 -3.77 10.42 -26.96
N GLY A 204 -3.32 11.23 -26.00
CA GLY A 204 -1.95 11.74 -25.94
C GLY A 204 -0.93 10.61 -25.77
N GLU A 205 0.10 10.58 -26.62
CA GLU A 205 1.17 9.59 -26.54
C GLU A 205 2.18 9.90 -25.45
N GLU A 206 2.51 11.18 -25.30
CA GLU A 206 3.43 11.68 -24.29
C GLU A 206 2.74 12.73 -23.41
N GLN A 207 2.95 12.62 -22.12
CA GLN A 207 2.53 13.59 -21.12
C GLN A 207 3.64 13.77 -20.11
N GLY A 208 3.58 14.82 -19.30
CA GLY A 208 4.63 15.06 -18.34
C GLY A 208 4.21 15.89 -17.15
N PHE A 209 5.11 15.87 -16.19
CA PHE A 209 5.07 16.69 -14.99
C PHE A 209 6.19 17.72 -15.04
N GLN A 210 5.97 18.85 -14.38
CA GLN A 210 6.96 19.88 -14.22
C GLN A 210 7.12 20.22 -12.73
N LEU A 211 8.37 20.30 -12.29
CA LEU A 211 8.71 20.76 -10.95
C LEU A 211 9.04 22.24 -11.00
N LYS A 212 8.51 22.98 -10.03
CA LYS A 212 8.78 24.40 -9.85
C LYS A 212 9.00 24.70 -8.37
N LEU A 213 9.65 25.81 -8.13
CA LEU A 213 9.72 26.43 -6.81
C LEU A 213 8.62 27.49 -6.70
N PRO A 214 8.10 27.74 -5.50
CA PRO A 214 7.18 28.83 -5.25
C PRO A 214 7.76 30.13 -5.76
N CYS A 215 7.00 30.84 -6.59
CA CYS A 215 7.34 32.18 -7.01
C CYS A 215 6.53 33.16 -6.15
N GLU A 216 7.21 33.91 -5.29
CA GLU A 216 6.59 35.08 -4.66
C GLU A 216 6.67 36.27 -5.63
N CYS A 217 5.54 36.91 -5.88
CA CYS A 217 5.48 38.09 -6.75
C CYS A 217 6.48 39.16 -6.25
N GLY A 218 7.45 39.52 -7.09
CA GLY A 218 8.43 40.56 -6.82
C GLY A 218 9.79 40.09 -6.31
N LYS A 219 10.00 38.78 -6.10
CA LYS A 219 11.33 38.21 -5.83
C LYS A 219 11.93 37.57 -7.08
N ALA A 220 13.26 37.55 -7.15
CA ALA A 220 13.97 36.78 -8.16
C ALA A 220 13.64 35.28 -7.97
N MET A 221 13.57 34.54 -9.08
CA MET A 221 13.32 33.10 -9.03
C MET A 221 14.44 32.42 -8.25
N GLU A 222 14.07 31.73 -7.18
CA GLU A 222 15.03 30.97 -6.38
C GLU A 222 15.58 29.79 -7.18
N GLU A 223 16.81 29.40 -6.88
CA GLU A 223 17.41 28.18 -7.43
C GLU A 223 17.14 26.98 -6.50
N PHE A 224 17.14 25.78 -7.06
CA PHE A 224 17.01 24.55 -6.28
C PHE A 224 18.28 24.33 -5.44
N LEU A 225 18.10 24.18 -4.12
CA LEU A 225 19.19 23.90 -3.17
C LEU A 225 19.60 22.42 -3.13
N PHE A 226 18.84 21.56 -3.81
CA PHE A 226 19.06 20.13 -3.93
C PHE A 226 18.98 19.69 -5.39
N GLU A 227 19.44 18.48 -5.66
CA GLU A 227 19.31 17.84 -6.95
C GLU A 227 18.34 16.67 -6.88
N ILE A 228 17.76 16.32 -8.01
CA ILE A 228 16.94 15.12 -8.14
C ILE A 228 17.73 14.14 -9.00
N SER A 229 17.93 12.94 -8.47
CA SER A 229 18.69 11.89 -9.15
C SER A 229 18.10 11.61 -10.53
N GLY A 230 18.95 11.48 -11.55
CA GLY A 230 18.53 11.09 -12.90
C GLY A 230 17.87 12.18 -13.75
N MET A 231 17.73 13.43 -13.28
CA MET A 231 17.18 14.53 -14.09
C MET A 231 18.22 15.22 -14.97
N ASN A 232 19.49 15.26 -14.54
CA ASN A 232 20.57 15.91 -15.28
C ASN A 232 20.93 15.11 -16.55
N LYS A 233 21.35 15.80 -17.62
CA LYS A 233 21.88 15.13 -18.80
C LYS A 233 23.20 14.41 -18.46
N PRO A 234 23.41 13.16 -18.88
CA PRO A 234 24.69 12.50 -18.68
C PRO A 234 25.77 13.27 -19.44
N ARG A 235 26.89 13.49 -18.76
CA ARG A 235 28.15 13.84 -19.43
C ARG A 235 28.63 12.59 -20.15
N GLY A 236 29.18 12.70 -21.36
CA GLY A 236 29.51 11.54 -22.21
C GLY A 236 30.40 10.47 -21.55
N ASP A 237 31.24 10.86 -20.58
CA ASP A 237 32.08 9.95 -19.78
C ASP A 237 31.33 9.22 -18.65
N LYS A 238 30.09 9.62 -18.34
CA LYS A 238 29.24 9.08 -17.26
C LYS A 238 27.97 8.40 -17.79
N GLU A 239 27.88 8.16 -19.09
CA GLU A 239 26.68 7.59 -19.71
C GLU A 239 26.35 6.20 -19.14
N THR A 240 27.34 5.34 -18.96
CA THR A 240 27.17 4.00 -18.35
C THR A 240 26.69 4.06 -16.90
N LEU A 241 27.19 5.02 -16.11
CA LEU A 241 26.73 5.26 -14.75
C LEU A 241 25.29 5.79 -14.74
N PHE A 242 24.91 6.59 -15.73
CA PHE A 242 23.59 7.17 -15.84
C PHE A 242 22.49 6.15 -16.19
N VAL A 243 22.85 5.04 -16.86
CA VAL A 243 21.92 3.93 -17.10
C VAL A 243 21.44 3.32 -15.80
N ASN A 244 22.35 3.12 -14.84
CA ASN A 244 22.07 2.45 -13.57
C ASN A 244 21.65 3.41 -12.45
N MET A 245 21.68 4.73 -12.70
CA MET A 245 21.21 5.69 -11.70
C MET A 245 19.69 5.65 -11.55
N PRO A 246 19.17 5.77 -10.31
CA PRO A 246 17.75 5.88 -10.09
C PRO A 246 17.22 7.17 -10.71
N LYS A 247 16.24 7.01 -11.60
CA LYS A 247 15.55 8.10 -12.30
C LYS A 247 14.17 8.31 -11.66
N PRO A 248 13.59 9.52 -11.82
CA PRO A 248 12.19 9.74 -11.53
C PRO A 248 11.34 8.73 -12.27
N HIS A 249 10.43 8.10 -11.56
CA HIS A 249 9.58 7.07 -12.11
C HIS A 249 8.20 7.12 -11.49
N ILE A 250 7.23 6.57 -12.22
CA ILE A 250 5.89 6.34 -11.71
C ILE A 250 5.79 4.88 -11.32
N LEU A 251 5.44 4.64 -10.06
CA LEU A 251 5.07 3.32 -9.56
C LEU A 251 3.55 3.21 -9.63
N LEU A 252 3.07 2.30 -10.47
CA LEU A 252 1.67 2.16 -10.82
C LEU A 252 1.15 0.82 -10.30
N MET A 253 0.03 0.84 -9.60
CA MET A 253 -0.63 -0.36 -9.08
C MET A 253 -1.98 -0.56 -9.77
N SER A 254 -2.16 -1.69 -10.42
CA SER A 254 -3.37 -2.00 -11.18
C SER A 254 -3.96 -3.35 -10.82
N LEU A 255 -5.23 -3.56 -11.18
CA LEU A 255 -5.84 -4.89 -11.13
C LEU A 255 -5.55 -5.62 -12.45
N PRO A 256 -5.04 -6.87 -12.41
CA PRO A 256 -4.70 -7.61 -13.61
C PRO A 256 -5.92 -7.87 -14.53
N VAL A 257 -5.73 -7.71 -15.84
CA VAL A 257 -6.78 -7.71 -16.87
C VAL A 257 -7.52 -9.05 -16.94
N GLU A 258 -6.79 -10.18 -16.90
CA GLU A 258 -7.39 -11.54 -16.97
C GLU A 258 -8.35 -11.81 -15.81
N ARG A 259 -8.21 -11.04 -14.72
CA ARG A 259 -8.94 -11.24 -13.47
C ARG A 259 -10.12 -10.27 -13.33
N HIS A 260 -10.27 -9.27 -14.20
CA HIS A 260 -11.35 -8.30 -14.12
C HIS A 260 -12.73 -8.87 -14.54
N SER A 261 -12.76 -9.80 -15.50
CA SER A 261 -14.02 -10.44 -15.96
C SER A 261 -14.73 -11.26 -14.87
N GLN A 262 -14.02 -11.70 -13.82
CA GLN A 262 -14.62 -12.41 -12.69
C GLN A 262 -15.27 -11.49 -11.65
N LEU A 263 -15.01 -10.16 -11.70
CA LEU A 263 -15.64 -9.18 -10.79
C LEU A 263 -17.15 -9.09 -11.00
N SER A 264 -17.65 -9.33 -12.22
CA SER A 264 -19.08 -9.23 -12.52
C SER A 264 -19.89 -10.47 -12.12
N SER A 265 -19.25 -11.60 -11.80
CA SER A 265 -19.97 -12.86 -11.48
C SER A 265 -20.32 -13.02 -10.01
N ARG A 266 -19.64 -12.28 -9.12
CA ARG A 266 -20.02 -12.26 -7.70
C ARG A 266 -21.25 -11.37 -7.56
N LYS A 267 -22.43 -12.00 -7.53
CA LYS A 267 -23.66 -11.40 -7.01
C LYS A 267 -23.26 -10.70 -5.71
N LYS A 268 -23.33 -9.36 -5.66
CA LYS A 268 -23.08 -8.55 -4.47
C LYS A 268 -23.77 -9.24 -3.29
N ARG A 269 -23.01 -9.97 -2.46
CA ARG A 269 -23.42 -10.15 -1.08
C ARG A 269 -23.13 -8.79 -0.49
N GLN A 270 -24.16 -7.95 -0.54
CA GLN A 270 -24.24 -6.72 0.21
C GLN A 270 -23.65 -7.02 1.58
N SER A 271 -22.49 -6.45 1.91
CA SER A 271 -22.14 -6.29 3.31
C SER A 271 -23.31 -5.52 3.87
N THR A 272 -24.07 -6.16 4.75
CA THR A 272 -25.27 -5.58 5.33
C THR A 272 -24.92 -4.16 5.79
N THR A 273 -25.66 -3.20 5.26
CA THR A 273 -25.92 -1.95 5.98
C THR A 273 -26.59 -2.38 7.27
N GLU A 274 -25.78 -2.63 8.28
CA GLU A 274 -26.17 -2.71 9.68
C GLU A 274 -25.74 -1.34 10.23
N GLU A 275 -26.64 -0.45 10.67
CA GLU A 275 -27.37 -0.70 11.93
C GLU A 275 -26.63 -1.75 12.73
N ILE A 276 -25.44 -1.30 13.17
CA ILE A 276 -24.55 -1.92 14.14
C ILE A 276 -25.35 -2.93 14.94
N CYS A 277 -25.05 -4.23 14.81
CA CYS A 277 -25.53 -5.25 15.73
C CYS A 277 -25.13 -4.86 17.15
N LEU A 278 -25.96 -4.04 17.79
CA LEU A 278 -26.00 -3.83 19.21
C LEU A 278 -26.88 -4.97 19.74
N GLU A 279 -26.28 -5.73 20.66
CA GLU A 279 -26.92 -6.72 21.51
C GLU A 279 -27.34 -8.06 20.86
N CYS A 280 -26.40 -9.01 20.88
CA CYS A 280 -26.78 -10.36 21.28
C CYS A 280 -26.73 -10.44 22.82
N VAL A 281 -27.82 -10.05 23.48
CA VAL A 281 -28.03 -10.45 24.88
C VAL A 281 -28.44 -11.92 24.87
N CYS A 282 -27.57 -12.77 25.41
CA CYS A 282 -27.90 -14.15 25.71
C CYS A 282 -28.91 -14.19 26.87
N THR A 283 -30.21 -14.22 26.58
CA THR A 283 -31.22 -14.65 27.55
C THR A 283 -31.44 -16.15 27.43
N TYR A 284 -31.04 -16.87 28.48
CA TYR A 284 -31.45 -18.25 28.72
C TYR A 284 -32.97 -18.33 28.84
N PRO A 285 -33.67 -19.26 28.14
CA PRO A 285 -34.94 -19.73 28.62
C PRO A 285 -34.75 -21.08 29.33
N GLN A 286 -35.15 -21.09 30.61
CA GLN A 286 -35.52 -22.31 31.32
C GLN A 286 -36.71 -22.99 30.60
N GLN A 287 -36.71 -24.32 30.65
CA GLN A 287 -37.82 -25.26 30.46
C GLN A 287 -38.31 -25.59 29.03
N ILE A 288 -38.04 -26.86 28.67
CA ILE A 288 -38.94 -27.89 28.11
C ILE A 288 -39.80 -27.49 26.88
N GLY A 289 -39.55 -28.16 25.75
CA GLY A 289 -40.59 -28.47 24.76
C GLY A 289 -40.23 -28.18 23.30
N GLU A 290 -40.03 -29.27 22.54
CA GLU A 290 -40.21 -29.44 21.08
C GLU A 290 -39.62 -28.42 20.09
N LEU A 291 -38.64 -28.90 19.30
CA LEU A 291 -38.23 -28.31 18.02
C LEU A 291 -39.37 -28.38 17.01
N LEU A 292 -39.86 -27.23 16.54
CA LEU A 292 -40.46 -27.09 15.21
C LEU A 292 -39.97 -25.79 14.57
N CYS A 293 -39.04 -25.92 13.62
CA CYS A 293 -38.59 -24.82 12.78
C CYS A 293 -39.58 -24.65 11.63
N ALA A 294 -40.52 -23.72 11.75
CA ALA A 294 -41.42 -23.35 10.67
C ALA A 294 -40.79 -22.25 9.81
N LYS A 295 -40.55 -22.58 8.52
CA LYS A 295 -40.31 -21.61 7.45
C LYS A 295 -41.53 -20.69 7.33
N ALA A 296 -41.33 -19.38 7.46
CA ALA A 296 -42.31 -18.40 6.99
C ALA A 296 -41.71 -17.67 5.78
N LEU A 297 -42.30 -17.93 4.61
CA LEU A 297 -42.26 -17.02 3.47
C LEU A 297 -43.00 -15.74 3.86
N HIS A 298 -42.37 -14.59 3.60
CA HIS A 298 -42.92 -13.55 2.72
C HIS A 298 -41.82 -12.56 2.34
#